data_AF-A0A7C3K0E9-F1
#
_entry.id   AF-A0A7C3K0E9-F1
#
_cell.length_a   1.000
_cell.length_b   1.000
_cell.length_c   1.000
_cell.angle_alpha   90.00
_cell.angle_beta   90.00
_cell.angle_gamma   90.00
#
_symmetry.space_group_name_H-M   'P 1'
#
loop_
_entity.id
_entity.type
_entity.pdbx_description
1 polymer ?
#
loop_
_entity_poly.entity_id
_entity_poly.type
_entity_poly.pdbx_seq_one_letter_code
_entity_poly.pdbx_strand_id
1 'polypeptide(L)'
;MKATDNTDDAPEGRPRKIDHDELERRVTEVLNIRLAGGQFSDLRQYASEQGWGVSDRQLRRYVEKSDAAVAAAVEQDRDRLLAMHLAQLRFLYTRAVEAADWRTALAIKKDEGELLSLYPARVVKNEHSGPNGAAIPHEHQITDADRDAIRERLLARLGHRPGAPAGDPDRNGHGPALAEPRPDHGPERPDA
;
A
#
# COMPACT_ATOMS: atom_id res chain seq x y z
N MET A 1 9.81 64.15 4.29
CA MET A 1 8.36 63.88 4.30
C MET A 1 8.11 62.61 3.51
N LYS A 2 7.53 61.62 4.21
CA LYS A 2 6.97 60.31 3.80
C LYS A 2 7.89 59.23 3.23
N ALA A 3 8.27 58.34 4.15
CA ALA A 3 8.35 56.90 3.95
C ALA A 3 6.96 56.29 3.65
N THR A 4 6.95 55.13 2.99
CA THR A 4 6.27 53.84 3.28
C THR A 4 6.28 53.05 1.96
N ASP A 5 6.99 51.94 1.79
CA ASP A 5 6.85 50.65 2.48
C ASP A 5 5.49 49.98 2.20
N ASN A 6 5.52 48.94 1.36
CA ASN A 6 4.52 47.89 1.07
C ASN A 6 4.98 47.23 -0.25
N THR A 7 5.27 45.94 -0.31
CA THR A 7 4.33 44.87 0.02
C THR A 7 5.09 43.66 0.55
N ASP A 8 4.76 43.30 1.80
CA ASP A 8 4.99 42.01 2.42
C ASP A 8 4.39 40.87 1.57
N ASP A 9 5.23 40.01 1.02
CA ASP A 9 4.88 38.66 0.55
C ASP A 9 4.73 37.75 1.79
N ALA A 10 3.60 37.85 2.48
CA ALA A 10 3.21 36.90 3.52
C ALA A 10 2.36 35.78 2.89
N PRO A 11 2.74 34.50 2.99
CA PRO A 11 1.98 33.42 2.36
C PRO A 11 0.61 33.28 3.01
N GLU A 12 -0.38 33.19 2.12
CA GLU A 12 -1.81 33.21 2.36
C GLU A 12 -2.29 32.16 3.38
N GLY A 13 -3.41 32.50 4.01
CA GLY A 13 -3.98 31.80 5.15
C GLY A 13 -4.22 30.31 4.97
N ARG A 14 -4.37 29.63 6.12
CA ARG A 14 -4.57 28.18 6.23
C ARG A 14 -5.61 27.69 5.19
N PRO A 15 -5.29 26.67 4.37
CA PRO A 15 -6.16 26.26 3.27
C PRO A 15 -7.55 25.87 3.81
N ARG A 16 -8.59 26.33 3.11
CA ARG A 16 -9.98 26.01 3.45
C ARG A 16 -10.16 24.49 3.50
N LYS A 17 -10.84 24.01 4.56
CA LYS A 17 -11.24 22.60 4.64
C LYS A 17 -12.17 22.30 3.47
N ILE A 18 -11.84 21.28 2.71
CA ILE A 18 -12.68 20.79 1.61
C ILE A 18 -13.93 20.16 2.23
N ASP A 19 -15.08 20.44 1.63
CA ASP A 19 -16.36 19.85 2.03
C ASP A 19 -16.38 18.34 1.72
N HIS A 20 -17.18 17.58 2.46
CA HIS A 20 -17.28 16.14 2.28
C HIS A 20 -17.67 15.76 0.84
N ASP A 21 -18.67 16.44 0.29
CA ASP A 21 -19.23 16.14 -1.03
C ASP A 21 -18.21 16.45 -2.15
N GLU A 22 -17.47 17.54 -2.02
CA GLU A 22 -16.40 17.89 -2.96
C GLU A 22 -15.25 16.87 -2.89
N LEU A 23 -14.95 16.34 -1.70
CA LEU A 23 -13.97 15.28 -1.54
C LEU A 23 -14.42 13.99 -2.23
N GLU A 24 -15.68 13.58 -2.06
CA GLU A 24 -16.24 12.40 -2.74
C GLU A 24 -16.23 12.56 -4.26
N ARG A 25 -16.56 13.77 -4.76
CA ARG A 25 -16.48 14.08 -6.19
C ARG A 25 -15.07 13.89 -6.72
N ARG A 26 -14.06 14.45 -6.05
CA ARG A 26 -12.64 14.29 -6.44
C ARG A 26 -12.19 12.83 -6.40
N VAL A 27 -12.60 12.07 -5.40
CA VAL A 27 -12.29 10.63 -5.31
C VAL A 27 -12.92 9.86 -6.47
N THR A 28 -14.16 10.21 -6.85
CA THR A 28 -14.87 9.61 -7.98
C THR A 28 -14.20 9.95 -9.32
N GLU A 29 -13.75 11.19 -9.50
CA GLU A 29 -13.00 11.60 -10.70
C GLU A 29 -11.66 10.85 -10.80
N VAL A 30 -10.93 10.71 -9.69
CA VAL A 30 -9.70 9.89 -9.63
C VAL A 30 -9.99 8.44 -9.98
N LEU A 31 -11.08 7.87 -9.47
CA LEU A 31 -11.49 6.50 -9.80
C LEU A 31 -11.70 6.33 -11.31
N ASN A 32 -12.44 7.24 -11.94
CA ASN A 32 -12.75 7.16 -13.38
C ASN A 32 -11.48 7.17 -14.23
N ILE A 33 -10.51 8.04 -13.91
CA ILE A 33 -9.22 8.09 -14.62
C ILE A 33 -8.48 6.75 -14.49
N ARG A 34 -8.50 6.14 -13.30
CA ARG A 34 -7.82 4.85 -13.06
C ARG A 34 -8.51 3.68 -13.75
N LEU A 35 -9.85 3.65 -13.77
CA LEU A 35 -10.60 2.64 -14.52
C LEU A 35 -10.35 2.73 -16.03
N ALA A 36 -10.06 3.93 -16.55
CA ALA A 36 -9.64 4.15 -17.92
C ALA A 36 -8.16 3.76 -18.19
N GLY A 37 -7.42 3.30 -17.19
CA GLY A 37 -6.01 2.91 -17.30
C GLY A 37 -5.00 4.04 -17.08
N GLY A 38 -5.45 5.21 -16.60
CA GLY A 38 -4.61 6.36 -16.31
C GLY A 38 -3.59 6.08 -15.20
N GLN A 39 -2.39 6.64 -15.38
CA GLN A 39 -1.28 6.54 -14.44
C GLN A 39 -1.28 7.71 -13.44
N PHE A 40 -0.42 7.63 -12.42
CA PHE A 40 -0.31 8.70 -11.42
C PHE A 40 0.13 10.05 -12.01
N SER A 41 0.88 10.04 -13.12
CA SER A 41 1.22 11.25 -13.89
C SER A 41 -0.03 11.96 -14.41
N ASP A 42 -0.99 11.19 -14.93
CA ASP A 42 -2.21 11.70 -15.54
C ASP A 42 -3.12 12.28 -14.46
N LEU A 43 -3.17 11.64 -13.29
CA LEU A 43 -3.86 12.18 -12.11
C LEU A 43 -3.26 13.51 -11.65
N ARG A 44 -1.94 13.65 -11.68
CA ARG A 44 -1.27 14.91 -11.30
C ARG A 44 -1.59 16.02 -12.30
N GLN A 45 -1.50 15.70 -13.59
CA GLN A 45 -1.87 16.63 -14.64
C GLN A 45 -3.33 17.07 -14.51
N TYR A 46 -4.25 16.10 -14.37
CA TYR A 46 -5.67 16.37 -14.20
C TYR A 46 -5.95 17.24 -12.97
N ALA A 47 -5.37 16.93 -11.81
CA ALA A 47 -5.54 17.72 -10.59
C ALA A 47 -5.04 19.16 -10.75
N SER A 48 -3.99 19.36 -11.55
CA SER A 48 -3.48 20.70 -11.91
C SER A 48 -4.43 21.44 -12.85
N GLU A 49 -4.94 20.77 -13.89
CA GLU A 49 -5.90 21.32 -14.84
C GLU A 49 -7.22 21.72 -14.17
N GLN A 50 -7.68 20.92 -13.21
CA GLN A 50 -8.87 21.22 -12.41
C GLN A 50 -8.62 22.23 -11.27
N GLY A 51 -7.38 22.72 -11.11
CA GLY A 51 -7.04 23.73 -10.11
C GLY A 51 -7.24 23.27 -8.66
N TRP A 52 -7.10 21.97 -8.38
CA TRP A 52 -7.38 21.42 -7.05
C TRP A 52 -6.40 21.87 -5.97
N GLY A 53 -5.19 22.27 -6.36
CA GLY A 53 -4.14 22.74 -5.44
C GLY A 53 -3.70 21.67 -4.42
N VAL A 54 -3.77 20.39 -4.79
CA VAL A 54 -3.48 19.27 -3.88
C VAL A 54 -2.04 18.78 -4.03
N SER A 55 -1.45 18.39 -2.90
CA SER A 55 -0.14 17.72 -2.88
C SER A 55 -0.21 16.29 -3.42
N ASP A 56 0.90 15.76 -3.93
CA ASP A 56 1.04 14.34 -4.34
C ASP A 56 0.59 13.37 -3.23
N ARG A 57 0.83 13.71 -1.96
CA ARG A 57 0.39 12.90 -0.81
C ARG A 57 -1.14 12.91 -0.64
N GLN A 58 -1.81 14.02 -0.92
CA GLN A 58 -3.28 14.07 -0.92
C GLN A 58 -3.84 13.28 -2.10
N LEU A 59 -3.23 13.40 -3.28
CA LEU A 59 -3.65 12.64 -4.45
C LEU A 59 -3.53 11.13 -4.23
N ARG A 60 -2.44 10.65 -3.60
CA ARG A 60 -2.31 9.25 -3.16
C ARG A 60 -3.40 8.82 -2.19
N ARG A 61 -3.81 9.70 -1.27
CA ARG A 61 -4.94 9.42 -0.38
C ARG A 61 -6.27 9.32 -1.12
N TYR A 62 -6.47 10.09 -2.19
CA TYR A 62 -7.67 9.95 -3.03
C TYR A 62 -7.66 8.63 -3.80
N VAL A 63 -6.48 8.21 -4.29
CA VAL A 63 -6.25 6.90 -4.90
C VAL A 63 -6.61 5.78 -3.91
N GLU A 64 -6.07 5.81 -2.70
CA GLU A 64 -6.40 4.83 -1.64
C GLU A 64 -7.91 4.79 -1.33
N LYS A 65 -8.56 5.96 -1.23
CA LYS A 65 -10.01 6.03 -1.01
C LYS A 65 -10.81 5.48 -2.18
N SER A 66 -10.37 5.74 -3.42
CA SER A 66 -11.03 5.19 -4.61
C SER A 66 -10.93 3.66 -4.66
N ASP A 67 -9.76 3.11 -4.30
CA ASP A 67 -9.57 1.65 -4.24
C ASP A 67 -10.43 1.02 -3.16
N ALA A 68 -10.51 1.65 -1.98
CA ALA A 68 -11.36 1.19 -0.89
C ALA A 68 -12.85 1.21 -1.28
N ALA A 69 -13.30 2.24 -2.00
CA ALA A 69 -14.68 2.34 -2.48
C ALA A 69 -15.03 1.22 -3.46
N VAL A 70 -14.13 0.90 -4.40
CA VAL A 70 -14.30 -0.23 -5.32
C VAL A 70 -14.31 -1.55 -4.57
N ALA A 71 -13.38 -1.75 -3.65
CA ALA A 71 -13.30 -2.98 -2.86
C ALA A 71 -14.58 -3.19 -2.03
N ALA A 72 -15.11 -2.14 -1.41
CA ALA A 72 -16.36 -2.20 -0.66
C ALA A 72 -17.57 -2.56 -1.56
N ALA A 73 -17.66 -1.94 -2.74
CA ALA A 73 -18.72 -2.25 -3.70
C ALA A 73 -18.66 -3.69 -4.21
N VAL A 74 -17.45 -4.18 -4.54
CA VAL A 74 -17.24 -5.57 -4.98
C VAL A 74 -17.54 -6.57 -3.86
N GLU A 75 -17.13 -6.27 -2.62
CA GLU A 75 -17.38 -7.15 -1.48
C GLU A 75 -18.87 -7.21 -1.14
N GLN A 76 -19.61 -6.10 -1.26
CA GLN A 76 -21.05 -6.07 -1.09
C GLN A 76 -21.77 -7.02 -2.07
N ASP A 77 -21.29 -7.09 -3.31
CA ASP A 77 -21.86 -7.93 -4.37
C ASP A 77 -21.20 -9.31 -4.48
N ARG A 78 -20.31 -9.68 -3.56
CA ARG A 78 -19.48 -10.88 -3.64
C ARG A 78 -20.29 -12.16 -3.87
N ASP A 79 -21.35 -12.37 -3.09
CA ASP A 79 -22.18 -13.57 -3.18
C ASP A 79 -22.91 -13.65 -4.53
N ARG A 80 -23.39 -12.50 -5.02
CA ARG A 80 -24.03 -12.40 -6.34
C ARG A 80 -23.04 -12.68 -7.46
N LEU A 81 -21.84 -12.10 -7.39
CA LEU A 81 -20.77 -12.32 -8.37
C LEU A 81 -20.32 -13.79 -8.37
N LEU A 82 -20.17 -14.40 -7.20
CA LEU A 82 -19.86 -15.81 -7.05
C LEU A 82 -20.96 -16.69 -7.67
N ALA A 83 -22.23 -16.43 -7.34
CA ALA A 83 -23.36 -17.17 -7.91
C ALA A 83 -23.42 -17.06 -9.44
N MET A 84 -23.17 -15.85 -9.98
CA MET A 84 -23.11 -15.63 -11.43
C MET A 84 -21.96 -16.41 -12.07
N HIS A 85 -20.77 -16.37 -11.50
CA HIS A 85 -19.62 -17.14 -11.99
C HIS A 85 -19.87 -18.65 -11.98
N LEU A 86 -20.47 -19.18 -10.90
CA LEU A 86 -20.85 -20.58 -10.83
C LEU A 86 -21.85 -20.96 -11.92
N ALA A 87 -22.85 -20.12 -12.19
CA ALA A 87 -23.82 -20.36 -13.27
C ALA A 87 -23.13 -20.37 -14.65
N GLN A 88 -22.21 -19.44 -14.91
CA GLN A 88 -21.43 -19.39 -16.15
C GLN A 88 -20.57 -20.64 -16.33
N LEU A 89 -19.86 -21.08 -15.29
CA LEU A 89 -19.06 -22.31 -15.33
C LEU A 89 -19.92 -23.54 -15.60
N ARG A 90 -21.08 -23.66 -14.95
CA ARG A 90 -22.01 -24.78 -15.18
C ARG A 90 -22.53 -24.80 -16.62
N PHE A 91 -22.83 -23.63 -17.18
CA PHE A 91 -23.21 -23.52 -18.59
C PHE A 91 -22.07 -23.96 -19.53
N LEU A 92 -20.84 -23.49 -19.29
CA LEU A 92 -19.67 -23.90 -20.07
C LEU A 92 -19.39 -25.40 -19.97
N TYR A 93 -19.58 -25.98 -18.78
CA TYR A 93 -19.45 -27.42 -18.56
C TYR A 93 -20.42 -28.20 -19.45
N THR A 94 -21.70 -27.81 -19.48
CA THR A 94 -22.70 -28.44 -20.35
C THR A 94 -22.27 -28.39 -21.81
N ARG A 95 -21.76 -27.24 -22.29
CA ARG A 95 -21.27 -27.10 -23.66
C ARG A 95 -20.06 -27.98 -23.97
N ALA A 96 -19.12 -28.10 -23.03
CA ALA A 96 -17.95 -28.97 -23.18
C ALA A 96 -18.34 -30.45 -23.25
N VAL A 97 -19.31 -30.87 -22.44
CA VAL A 97 -19.86 -32.24 -22.44
C VAL A 97 -20.59 -32.53 -23.76
N GLU A 98 -21.42 -31.60 -24.25
CA GLU A 98 -22.10 -31.73 -25.56
C GLU A 98 -21.10 -31.89 -26.72
N ALA A 99 -19.96 -31.21 -26.65
CA ALA A 99 -18.88 -31.28 -27.63
C ALA A 99 -17.93 -32.49 -27.43
N ALA A 100 -18.16 -33.34 -26.41
CA ALA A 100 -17.26 -34.41 -26.00
C ALA A 100 -15.82 -33.97 -25.69
N ASP A 101 -15.62 -32.69 -25.33
CA ASP A 101 -14.34 -32.16 -24.87
C ASP A 101 -14.18 -32.41 -23.36
N TRP A 102 -13.83 -33.65 -23.03
CA TRP A 102 -13.67 -34.09 -21.64
C TRP A 102 -12.53 -33.38 -20.90
N ARG A 103 -11.49 -32.94 -21.63
CA ARG A 103 -10.37 -32.21 -21.04
C ARG A 103 -10.84 -30.86 -20.51
N THR A 104 -11.61 -30.13 -21.31
CA THR A 104 -12.19 -28.85 -20.91
C THR A 104 -13.24 -29.04 -19.81
N ALA A 105 -14.09 -30.06 -19.91
CA ALA A 105 -15.09 -30.36 -18.88
C ALA A 105 -14.46 -30.63 -17.50
N LEU A 106 -13.36 -31.39 -17.44
CA LEU A 106 -12.62 -31.64 -16.20
C LEU A 106 -11.96 -30.37 -15.65
N ALA A 107 -11.40 -29.52 -16.51
CA ALA A 107 -10.82 -28.24 -16.09
C ALA A 107 -11.88 -27.33 -15.46
N ILE A 108 -13.06 -27.19 -16.09
CA ILE A 108 -14.16 -26.39 -15.56
C ILE A 108 -14.63 -26.92 -14.19
N LYS A 109 -14.71 -28.24 -14.01
CA LYS A 109 -15.09 -28.84 -12.72
C LYS A 109 -14.07 -28.60 -11.63
N LYS A 110 -12.78 -28.59 -12.00
CA LYS A 110 -11.71 -28.22 -11.08
C LYS A 110 -11.83 -26.77 -10.65
N ASP A 111 -12.02 -25.84 -11.59
CA ASP A 111 -12.19 -24.41 -11.30
C ASP A 111 -13.44 -24.14 -10.42
N GLU A 112 -14.56 -24.83 -10.69
CA GLU A 112 -15.76 -24.77 -9.83
C GLU A 112 -15.44 -25.22 -8.40
N GLY A 113 -14.68 -26.30 -8.24
CA GLY A 113 -14.27 -26.79 -6.92
C GLY A 113 -13.24 -25.89 -6.21
N GLU A 114 -12.37 -25.21 -6.96
CA GLU A 114 -11.44 -24.21 -6.39
C GLU A 114 -12.21 -22.97 -5.89
N LEU A 115 -13.18 -22.46 -6.67
CA LEU A 115 -14.05 -21.36 -6.25
C LEU A 115 -14.86 -21.69 -4.99
N LEU A 116 -15.36 -22.92 -4.90
CA LEU A 116 -16.09 -23.43 -3.74
C LEU A 116 -15.18 -23.87 -2.59
N SER A 117 -13.86 -23.72 -2.73
CA SER A 117 -12.87 -24.11 -1.71
C SER A 117 -13.00 -25.58 -1.29
N LEU A 118 -13.38 -26.47 -2.21
CA LEU A 118 -13.50 -27.91 -1.97
C LEU A 118 -12.14 -28.62 -1.93
N TYR A 119 -11.11 -27.98 -2.48
CA TYR A 119 -9.73 -28.45 -2.43
C TYR A 119 -8.99 -27.80 -1.26
N PRO A 120 -8.02 -28.49 -0.65
CA PRO A 120 -7.17 -27.87 0.35
C PRO A 120 -6.45 -26.66 -0.24
N ALA A 121 -6.28 -25.61 0.58
CA ALA A 121 -5.58 -24.41 0.17
C ALA A 121 -4.22 -24.79 -0.43
N ARG A 122 -3.95 -24.29 -1.64
CA ARG A 122 -2.69 -24.54 -2.33
C ARG A 122 -1.57 -23.91 -1.50
N VAL A 123 -0.78 -24.75 -0.83
CA VAL A 123 0.40 -24.29 -0.10
C VAL A 123 1.43 -23.83 -1.13
N VAL A 124 1.45 -22.53 -1.40
CA VAL A 124 2.57 -21.90 -2.10
C VAL A 124 3.68 -21.78 -1.07
N LYS A 125 4.67 -22.68 -1.17
CA LYS A 125 5.90 -22.58 -0.38
C LYS A 125 6.66 -21.34 -0.84
N ASN A 126 6.42 -20.22 -0.18
CA ASN A 126 7.31 -19.07 -0.23
C ASN A 126 8.50 -19.38 0.69
N GLU A 127 9.44 -20.18 0.19
CA GLU A 127 10.69 -20.42 0.91
C GLU A 127 11.47 -19.08 0.90
N HIS A 128 11.52 -18.40 2.06
CA HIS A 128 12.43 -17.26 2.31
C HIS A 128 13.90 -17.73 2.47
N SER A 129 14.11 -19.02 2.31
CA SER A 129 15.35 -19.76 2.31
C SER A 129 15.56 -20.35 0.91
N GLY A 130 16.81 -20.67 0.59
CA GLY A 130 17.12 -21.52 -0.55
C GLY A 130 16.50 -22.92 -0.40
N PRO A 131 16.55 -23.74 -1.45
CA PRO A 131 15.91 -25.06 -1.48
C PRO A 131 16.16 -25.85 -0.18
N ASN A 132 15.09 -26.39 0.42
CA ASN A 132 15.14 -27.16 1.68
C ASN A 132 15.63 -26.38 2.92
N GLY A 133 15.42 -25.07 2.98
CA GLY A 133 15.91 -24.29 4.13
C GLY A 133 17.37 -23.88 4.04
N ALA A 134 18.01 -24.07 2.88
CA ALA A 134 19.39 -23.64 2.68
C ALA A 134 19.52 -22.11 2.81
N ALA A 135 20.68 -21.63 3.24
CA ALA A 135 20.97 -20.20 3.18
C ALA A 135 20.93 -19.74 1.71
N ILE A 136 20.31 -18.59 1.44
CA ILE A 136 20.38 -17.96 0.13
C ILE A 136 21.84 -17.54 -0.07
N PRO A 137 22.53 -18.01 -1.13
CA PRO A 137 23.91 -17.60 -1.38
C PRO A 137 23.93 -16.10 -1.67
N HIS A 138 24.49 -15.33 -0.75
CA HIS A 138 24.83 -13.94 -1.00
C HIS A 138 26.20 -13.93 -1.69
N GLU A 139 26.23 -13.76 -3.02
CA GLU A 139 27.48 -13.76 -3.80
C GLU A 139 28.44 -12.62 -3.42
N HIS A 140 27.94 -11.57 -2.76
CA HIS A 140 28.74 -10.42 -2.37
C HIS A 140 28.85 -10.33 -0.85
N GLN A 141 29.93 -10.88 -0.31
CA GLN A 141 30.40 -10.49 1.02
C GLN A 141 31.03 -9.11 0.88
N ILE A 142 30.32 -8.06 1.29
CA ILE A 142 30.91 -6.72 1.39
C ILE A 142 32.03 -6.81 2.42
N THR A 143 33.27 -6.60 1.98
CA THR A 143 34.43 -6.65 2.87
C THR A 143 34.35 -5.49 3.88
N ASP A 144 35.11 -5.57 4.97
CA ASP A 144 35.18 -4.46 5.93
C ASP A 144 35.67 -3.17 5.27
N ALA A 145 36.61 -3.28 4.33
CA ALA A 145 37.09 -2.16 3.53
C ALA A 145 36.00 -1.55 2.64
N ASP A 146 35.15 -2.38 2.03
CA ASP A 146 34.02 -1.90 1.22
C ASP A 146 32.96 -1.23 2.10
N ARG A 147 32.71 -1.77 3.30
CA ARG A 147 31.80 -1.15 4.28
C ARG A 147 32.28 0.22 4.72
N ASP A 148 33.56 0.36 5.01
CA ASP A 148 34.15 1.63 5.43
C ASP A 148 34.14 2.66 4.28
N ALA A 149 34.43 2.23 3.05
CA ALA A 149 34.34 3.11 1.87
C ALA A 149 32.91 3.57 1.58
N ILE A 150 31.92 2.68 1.75
CA ILE A 150 30.50 3.02 1.63
C ILE A 150 30.07 3.98 2.74
N ARG A 151 30.51 3.74 3.98
CA ARG A 151 30.23 4.59 5.15
C ARG A 151 30.80 5.99 4.97
N GLU A 152 32.05 6.11 4.54
CA GLU A 152 32.72 7.38 4.20
C GLU A 152 31.94 8.14 3.12
N ARG A 153 31.54 7.47 2.03
CA ARG A 153 30.71 8.09 0.99
C ARG A 153 29.37 8.58 1.49
N LEU A 154 28.72 7.80 2.36
CA LEU A 154 27.44 8.18 2.99
C LEU A 154 27.59 9.38 3.93
N LEU A 155 28.62 9.38 4.77
CA LEU A 155 28.91 10.47 5.71
C LEU A 155 29.28 11.76 4.98
N ALA A 156 30.08 11.68 3.91
CA ALA A 156 30.41 12.81 3.06
C ALA A 156 29.15 13.37 2.36
N ARG A 157 28.25 12.51 1.89
CA ARG A 157 26.97 12.91 1.27
C ARG A 157 25.99 13.54 2.27
N LEU A 158 26.04 13.11 3.53
CA LEU A 158 25.22 13.65 4.63
C LEU A 158 25.83 14.91 5.28
N GLY A 159 26.96 15.41 4.77
CA GLY A 159 27.60 16.64 5.26
C GLY A 159 28.30 16.49 6.61
N HIS A 160 28.60 15.27 7.05
CA HIS A 160 29.29 15.03 8.31
C HIS A 160 30.80 15.26 8.12
N ARG A 161 31.35 16.34 8.70
CA ARG A 161 32.80 16.56 8.76
C ARG A 161 33.40 15.71 9.88
N PRO A 162 34.45 14.91 9.62
CA PRO A 162 35.17 14.23 10.68
C PRO A 162 35.84 15.29 11.57
N GLY A 163 35.52 15.28 12.87
CA GLY A 163 36.05 16.23 13.85
C GLY A 163 35.06 17.27 14.40
N ALA A 164 33.76 17.16 14.11
CA ALA A 164 32.77 17.93 14.87
C ALA A 164 32.82 17.46 16.35
N PRO A 165 32.98 18.36 17.34
CA PRO A 165 33.03 17.97 18.75
C PRO A 165 31.73 17.23 19.08
N ALA A 166 31.87 16.13 19.83
CA ALA A 166 30.73 15.36 20.33
C ALA A 166 29.73 16.35 20.95
N GLY A 167 28.54 16.43 20.35
CA GLY A 167 27.48 17.29 20.84
C GLY A 167 27.21 16.96 22.30
N ASP A 168 27.19 18.00 23.12
CA ASP A 168 26.85 17.98 24.54
C ASP A 168 25.66 17.02 24.82
N PRO A 169 25.87 15.93 25.59
CA PRO A 169 24.84 14.91 25.80
C PRO A 169 23.62 15.45 26.56
N ASP A 170 23.74 16.63 27.20
CA ASP A 170 22.67 17.22 28.02
C ASP A 170 21.66 18.08 27.24
N ARG A 171 21.78 18.21 25.90
CA ARG A 171 20.82 18.98 25.09
C ARG A 171 19.60 18.21 24.59
N ASN A 172 19.53 16.89 24.79
CA ASN A 172 18.33 16.11 24.43
C ASN A 172 17.34 16.04 25.60
N GLY A 173 16.63 17.14 25.81
CA GLY A 173 15.36 17.12 26.51
C GLY A 173 14.38 16.14 25.85
N HIS A 174 13.94 15.16 26.62
CA HIS A 174 12.74 14.34 26.44
C HIS A 174 12.60 13.55 25.12
N GLY A 175 13.32 12.43 25.03
CA GLY A 175 12.78 11.23 24.39
C GLY A 175 11.79 10.54 25.34
N PRO A 176 10.65 9.99 24.88
CA PRO A 176 9.73 9.28 25.77
C PRO A 176 10.46 8.09 26.39
N ALA A 177 10.47 8.02 27.71
CA ALA A 177 10.96 6.86 28.45
C ALA A 177 10.26 5.62 27.89
N LEU A 178 11.06 4.64 27.46
CA LEU A 178 10.55 3.31 27.12
C LEU A 178 9.74 2.83 28.31
N ALA A 179 8.43 2.71 28.12
CA ALA A 179 7.53 2.23 29.16
C ALA A 179 8.03 0.86 29.63
N GLU A 180 8.20 0.73 30.94
CA GLU A 180 8.51 -0.54 31.57
C GLU A 180 7.49 -1.61 31.14
N PRO A 181 7.92 -2.88 30.99
CA PRO A 181 7.02 -3.96 30.61
C PRO A 181 5.89 -4.06 31.64
N ARG A 182 4.64 -3.90 31.18
CA ARG A 182 3.45 -4.12 32.01
C ARG A 182 3.50 -5.54 32.60
N PRO A 183 3.21 -5.71 33.91
CA PRO A 183 3.11 -7.04 34.48
C PRO A 183 1.98 -7.82 33.80
N ASP A 184 2.31 -9.06 33.45
CA ASP A 184 1.45 -10.04 32.81
C ASP A 184 0.27 -10.39 33.74
N HIS A 185 -0.91 -9.85 33.44
CA HIS A 185 -2.15 -10.30 34.06
C HIS A 185 -2.65 -11.51 33.26
N GLY A 186 -2.17 -12.69 33.65
CA GLY A 186 -2.69 -13.96 33.17
C GLY A 186 -4.21 -14.06 33.43
N PRO A 187 -4.96 -14.80 32.59
CA PRO A 187 -6.41 -14.86 32.69
C PRO A 187 -6.83 -15.56 33.99
N GLU A 188 -7.58 -14.84 34.83
CA GLU A 188 -8.31 -15.42 35.96
C GLU A 188 -9.22 -16.53 35.44
N ARG A 189 -8.98 -17.75 35.92
CA ARG A 189 -9.89 -18.87 35.73
C ARG A 189 -11.09 -18.64 36.64
N PRO A 190 -12.33 -18.71 36.15
CA PRO A 190 -13.48 -18.71 37.03
C PRO A 190 -13.49 -20.00 37.87
N ASP A 191 -13.55 -19.84 39.18
CA ASP A 191 -13.72 -20.93 40.13
C ASP A 191 -15.02 -21.70 39.86
N ALA A 192 -14.93 -23.03 40.00
CA ALA A 192 -16.02 -23.98 39.91
C ALA A 192 -16.84 -24.05 41.21
#